data_AF-A0A3M6U2G5-F1
#
_entry.id   AF-A0A3M6U2G5-F1
#
_cell.length_a   1.000
_cell.length_b   1.000
_cell.length_c   1.000
_cell.angle_alpha   90.00
_cell.angle_beta   90.00
_cell.angle_gamma   90.00
#
_symmetry.space_group_name_H-M   'P 1'
#
loop_
_entity.id
_entity.type
_entity.pdbx_description
1 polymer ?
#
loop_
_entity_poly.entity_id
_entity_poly.type
_entity_poly.pdbx_seq_one_letter_code
_entity_poly.pdbx_strand_id
1 'polypeptide(L)'
;MLPKHPVLTRRDRTMMFPDYFFFSDKRLVKHKIETKHVKDLDQCELSCYMNDNCVSANFKKEPENEGNNYICELNNATHLEHDTDLITDADFYYHIDECSRNLACHVNANCTNTIGSHLCTCHIGYSGNGQTCSADPCYNYRNLSDADRKSTYSTPDGEEKCDDESSSIIFGKWYRFVGDAGTKMPTQCVPYYRCGAAWSGWLKGGHPTLADGEVSSEVCFTRGGDCCKKSNNIKNVCGKNLPCQNNATCQSGFTIKGYRCLCPPGFEGEHCEKDIDECQKNTHDCHLNATCQNTNGSFVCTCSFGFNGDGRNCTDIDECARNLSCHVNANCTNTIGSHVCTCHTGYTRDGQTCSADPCYNYRNLSDADRKSTYNTPYGKEKCDDDSSSIIFGKWYRFVGDAGTKMPTWCVPRWKCGAASSGWLKSGHPTLADGEVSSQVCFNRIGDCCKISININVKDCGSYFIYKLQKPPSCYLRYCSTD
;
A
#
# COMPACT_ATOMS: atom_id res chain seq x y z
N MET A 1 -4.09 15.18 -60.90
CA MET A 1 -4.54 16.06 -59.80
C MET A 1 -4.26 15.35 -58.49
N LEU A 2 -3.55 15.98 -57.53
CA LEU A 2 -3.60 15.75 -56.07
C LEU A 2 -3.33 14.31 -55.51
N PRO A 3 -3.09 14.12 -54.20
CA PRO A 3 -2.11 14.85 -53.39
C PRO A 3 -1.31 13.99 -52.37
N LYS A 4 -0.37 14.66 -51.70
CA LYS A 4 0.26 14.40 -50.38
C LYS A 4 -0.44 13.40 -49.43
N HIS A 5 0.37 12.59 -48.74
CA HIS A 5 -0.02 11.92 -47.49
C HIS A 5 0.04 12.88 -46.27
N PRO A 6 -0.85 12.72 -45.27
CA PRO A 6 -0.87 13.53 -44.05
C PRO A 6 -0.10 12.90 -42.86
N VAL A 7 0.13 13.71 -41.83
CA VAL A 7 0.60 13.32 -40.48
C VAL A 7 -0.58 13.40 -39.50
N LEU A 8 -0.74 12.45 -38.57
CA LEU A 8 -1.47 12.44 -37.27
C LEU A 8 -1.49 10.97 -36.77
N THR A 9 -1.43 10.56 -35.49
CA THR A 9 -0.71 11.00 -34.25
C THR A 9 -0.95 9.95 -33.14
N ARG A 10 -0.01 9.83 -32.18
CA ARG A 10 -0.19 9.24 -30.81
C ARG A 10 -0.44 7.71 -30.73
N ARG A 11 0.46 6.96 -30.06
CA ARG A 11 0.50 6.60 -28.61
C ARG A 11 -0.43 5.43 -28.26
N ASP A 12 0.00 4.48 -27.41
CA ASP A 12 0.89 4.67 -26.24
C ASP A 12 2.11 3.71 -26.06
N ARG A 13 1.98 2.56 -25.36
CA ARG A 13 3.04 2.06 -24.44
C ARG A 13 2.84 0.64 -23.83
N THR A 14 3.83 -0.25 -24.01
CA THR A 14 4.00 -1.66 -23.55
C THR A 14 3.48 -2.00 -22.15
N MET A 15 3.06 -3.27 -21.90
CA MET A 15 3.36 -3.92 -20.60
C MET A 15 3.26 -5.46 -20.56
N MET A 16 4.34 -6.06 -20.04
CA MET A 16 4.53 -7.46 -19.65
C MET A 16 4.68 -7.49 -18.11
N PHE A 17 4.03 -8.43 -17.42
CA PHE A 17 4.14 -8.67 -15.97
C PHE A 17 3.52 -10.05 -15.62
N PRO A 18 3.99 -10.72 -14.56
CA PRO A 18 5.37 -11.09 -14.25
C PRO A 18 5.63 -12.58 -14.58
N ASP A 19 6.89 -13.02 -14.65
CA ASP A 19 7.21 -14.30 -15.32
C ASP A 19 6.77 -15.58 -14.57
N TYR A 20 6.50 -15.58 -13.26
CA TYR A 20 6.04 -16.77 -12.54
C TYR A 20 5.02 -16.52 -11.41
N PHE A 21 4.01 -17.38 -11.35
CA PHE A 21 3.18 -17.66 -10.17
C PHE A 21 3.27 -19.16 -9.86
N PHE A 22 3.48 -19.52 -8.59
CA PHE A 22 3.32 -20.88 -8.10
C PHE A 22 2.08 -20.99 -7.22
N PHE A 23 1.26 -22.02 -7.45
CA PHE A 23 0.15 -22.39 -6.57
C PHE A 23 0.20 -23.89 -6.28
N SER A 24 0.04 -24.25 -5.01
CA SER A 24 0.00 -25.64 -4.56
C SER A 24 -1.13 -26.44 -5.23
N ASP A 25 -0.74 -27.48 -5.96
CA ASP A 25 -1.51 -28.70 -6.23
C ASP A 25 -2.91 -28.59 -6.87
N LYS A 26 -3.21 -27.53 -7.64
CA LYS A 26 -4.46 -27.46 -8.42
C LYS A 26 -4.31 -27.00 -9.87
N ARG A 27 -4.78 -27.86 -10.78
CA ARG A 27 -4.93 -27.62 -12.22
C ARG A 27 -6.02 -26.57 -12.50
N LEU A 28 -5.64 -25.40 -13.02
CA LEU A 28 -6.59 -24.40 -13.50
C LEU A 28 -7.20 -24.83 -14.85
N VAL A 29 -8.54 -24.88 -14.92
CA VAL A 29 -9.30 -25.05 -16.17
C VAL A 29 -10.28 -23.88 -16.28
N LYS A 30 -10.11 -23.05 -17.31
CA LYS A 30 -10.91 -21.85 -17.65
C LYS A 30 -10.93 -20.75 -16.57
N HIS A 31 -10.12 -19.71 -16.76
CA HIS A 31 -10.19 -18.45 -16.01
C HIS A 31 -10.22 -17.25 -16.97
N LYS A 32 -10.80 -16.11 -16.57
CA LYS A 32 -11.08 -14.95 -17.43
C LYS A 32 -10.71 -13.64 -16.71
N ILE A 33 -10.04 -12.72 -17.40
CA ILE A 33 -9.51 -11.46 -16.82
C ILE A 33 -10.07 -10.26 -17.60
N GLU A 34 -10.34 -9.13 -16.91
CA GLU A 34 -11.00 -7.95 -17.47
C GLU A 34 -10.03 -6.83 -17.94
N THR A 35 -10.43 -6.11 -18.99
CA THR A 35 -9.62 -5.27 -19.89
C THR A 35 -9.12 -3.92 -19.35
N LYS A 36 -9.04 -3.72 -18.04
CA LYS A 36 -8.86 -2.40 -17.40
C LYS A 36 -7.41 -1.94 -17.19
N HIS A 37 -6.41 -2.69 -17.69
CA HIS A 37 -4.99 -2.52 -17.31
C HIS A 37 -3.97 -2.54 -18.47
N VAL A 38 -4.30 -2.07 -19.69
CA VAL A 38 -3.32 -2.02 -20.81
C VAL A 38 -3.38 -0.68 -21.53
N LYS A 39 -2.22 -0.19 -22.00
CA LYS A 39 -2.16 0.98 -22.87
C LYS A 39 -1.08 0.90 -23.97
N ASP A 40 -1.19 -0.12 -24.84
CA ASP A 40 -0.74 -0.12 -26.26
C ASP A 40 0.69 -0.66 -26.57
N LEU A 41 1.05 -0.81 -27.85
CA LEU A 41 2.25 -1.54 -28.33
C LEU A 41 2.99 -0.78 -29.44
N ASP A 42 4.32 -0.96 -29.54
CA ASP A 42 5.02 -1.24 -30.82
C ASP A 42 6.54 -1.42 -30.62
N GLN A 43 7.15 -2.26 -31.47
CA GLN A 43 8.55 -2.74 -31.48
C GLN A 43 8.91 -3.87 -30.50
N CYS A 44 8.67 -5.10 -30.95
CA CYS A 44 9.38 -6.31 -30.52
C CYS A 44 9.99 -6.99 -31.75
N GLU A 45 11.29 -7.24 -31.72
CA GLU A 45 11.94 -8.27 -32.53
C GLU A 45 13.13 -8.81 -31.73
N LEU A 46 13.06 -10.06 -31.27
CA LEU A 46 14.24 -10.89 -31.00
C LEU A 46 13.88 -12.36 -30.83
N SER A 47 14.64 -13.20 -31.51
CA SER A 47 14.57 -14.66 -31.50
C SER A 47 15.35 -15.25 -30.33
N CYS A 48 14.88 -16.37 -29.77
CA CYS A 48 15.66 -17.16 -28.81
C CYS A 48 16.43 -18.28 -29.53
N TYR A 49 17.67 -18.51 -29.07
CA TYR A 49 18.42 -19.75 -29.26
C TYR A 49 19.16 -20.07 -27.96
N MET A 50 19.07 -21.32 -27.50
CA MET A 50 20.13 -22.11 -26.84
C MET A 50 19.64 -23.58 -26.79
N ASN A 51 20.59 -24.51 -26.80
CA ASN A 51 20.45 -25.82 -27.42
C ASN A 51 19.49 -26.84 -26.74
N ASP A 52 18.90 -27.68 -27.59
CA ASP A 52 18.62 -29.11 -27.40
C ASP A 52 17.64 -29.56 -26.28
N ASN A 53 16.47 -28.91 -26.18
CA ASN A 53 15.16 -29.59 -26.24
C ASN A 53 13.98 -28.60 -26.23
N CYS A 54 13.31 -28.42 -27.38
CA CYS A 54 12.14 -27.53 -27.49
C CYS A 54 10.84 -28.19 -27.01
N VAL A 55 10.14 -27.54 -26.08
CA VAL A 55 8.70 -27.79 -25.84
C VAL A 55 7.91 -26.63 -26.45
N SER A 56 7.16 -26.88 -27.53
CA SER A 56 6.30 -25.88 -28.15
C SER A 56 4.90 -25.86 -27.52
N ALA A 57 4.48 -24.70 -27.03
CA ALA A 57 3.08 -24.44 -26.66
C ALA A 57 2.37 -23.78 -27.85
N ASN A 58 1.32 -24.42 -28.36
CA ASN A 58 0.49 -23.85 -29.43
C ASN A 58 -0.73 -23.16 -28.84
N PHE A 59 -0.89 -21.86 -29.11
CA PHE A 59 -2.07 -21.09 -28.73
C PHE A 59 -3.08 -21.08 -29.87
N LYS A 60 -4.30 -21.56 -29.60
CA LYS A 60 -5.39 -21.56 -30.59
C LYS A 60 -6.48 -20.59 -30.15
N LYS A 61 -6.92 -19.72 -31.07
CA LYS A 61 -8.08 -18.85 -30.89
C LYS A 61 -9.35 -19.68 -31.09
N GLU A 62 -10.34 -19.54 -30.20
CA GLU A 62 -11.65 -20.18 -30.40
C GLU A 62 -12.34 -19.58 -31.64
N PRO A 63 -12.84 -20.42 -32.58
CA PRO A 63 -13.80 -19.97 -33.57
C PRO A 63 -15.19 -19.89 -32.92
N GLU A 64 -15.86 -18.76 -33.11
CA GLU A 64 -17.27 -18.50 -32.76
C GLU A 64 -17.63 -18.37 -31.27
N ASN A 65 -17.23 -17.24 -30.66
CA ASN A 65 -18.15 -16.27 -30.04
C ASN A 65 -17.39 -14.99 -29.58
N GLU A 66 -18.11 -13.91 -29.23
CA GLU A 66 -17.58 -12.55 -29.07
C GLU A 66 -16.65 -12.32 -27.85
N GLY A 67 -15.42 -12.84 -27.90
CA GLY A 67 -14.39 -12.54 -26.90
C GLY A 67 -12.96 -12.92 -27.33
N ASN A 68 -11.97 -12.09 -26.97
CA ASN A 68 -10.55 -12.36 -27.21
C ASN A 68 -10.00 -13.40 -26.20
N ASN A 69 -10.39 -14.67 -26.37
CA ASN A 69 -9.88 -15.79 -25.58
C ASN A 69 -8.99 -16.72 -26.43
N TYR A 70 -7.96 -17.28 -25.78
CA TYR A 70 -7.06 -18.28 -26.36
C TYR A 70 -7.00 -19.51 -25.43
N ILE A 71 -6.82 -20.70 -26.00
CA ILE A 71 -6.60 -21.95 -25.27
C ILE A 71 -5.14 -22.38 -25.46
N CYS A 72 -4.54 -22.92 -24.39
CA CYS A 72 -3.21 -23.51 -24.38
C CYS A 72 -3.32 -25.01 -24.09
N GLU A 73 -2.68 -25.84 -24.90
CA GLU A 73 -2.51 -27.27 -24.68
C GLU A 73 -1.02 -27.62 -24.72
N LEU A 74 -0.57 -28.46 -23.78
CA LEU A 74 0.81 -28.98 -23.72
C LEU A 74 0.88 -30.33 -24.44
N ASN A 75 1.87 -30.50 -25.31
CA ASN A 75 2.11 -31.77 -25.98
C ASN A 75 2.85 -32.77 -25.08
N ASN A 76 2.48 -34.04 -25.20
CA ASN A 76 2.87 -35.12 -24.30
C ASN A 76 4.21 -35.76 -24.73
N ALA A 77 5.27 -35.59 -23.94
CA ALA A 77 6.54 -36.28 -24.11
C ALA A 77 7.15 -36.63 -22.73
N THR A 78 7.14 -37.92 -22.37
CA THR A 78 8.02 -38.63 -21.39
C THR A 78 8.37 -37.89 -20.10
N HIS A 79 7.96 -38.25 -18.88
CA HIS A 79 7.58 -39.55 -18.31
C HIS A 79 8.59 -40.68 -18.53
N LEU A 80 9.74 -40.62 -17.84
CA LEU A 80 10.32 -41.76 -17.09
C LEU A 80 11.54 -41.32 -16.25
N GLU A 81 11.67 -41.96 -15.08
CA GLU A 81 12.86 -42.17 -14.25
C GLU A 81 13.38 -41.09 -13.26
N HIS A 82 13.66 -41.60 -12.04
CA HIS A 82 14.37 -41.05 -10.88
C HIS A 82 13.71 -39.96 -10.00
N ASP A 83 12.91 -40.47 -9.05
CA ASP A 83 12.69 -39.91 -7.73
C ASP A 83 13.73 -40.51 -6.75
N THR A 84 14.52 -39.66 -6.06
CA THR A 84 15.13 -39.84 -4.71
C THR A 84 16.29 -38.85 -4.45
N ASP A 85 16.24 -38.21 -3.28
CA ASP A 85 17.37 -37.72 -2.44
C ASP A 85 18.28 -36.55 -2.87
N LEU A 86 18.12 -35.45 -2.11
CA LEU A 86 19.15 -34.71 -1.35
C LEU A 86 20.28 -33.93 -2.08
N ILE A 87 20.06 -32.61 -2.17
CA ILE A 87 20.93 -31.51 -1.70
C ILE A 87 22.48 -31.72 -1.80
N THR A 88 23.15 -30.98 -2.69
CA THR A 88 24.19 -29.96 -2.38
C THR A 88 24.70 -29.28 -3.68
N ASP A 89 25.22 -28.06 -3.56
CA ASP A 89 25.65 -27.10 -4.60
C ASP A 89 26.17 -27.64 -5.96
N ALA A 90 25.67 -27.03 -7.05
CA ALA A 90 26.32 -27.00 -8.37
C ALA A 90 25.95 -25.73 -9.18
N ASP A 91 26.83 -24.73 -9.12
CA ASP A 91 27.15 -23.75 -10.18
C ASP A 91 26.02 -23.06 -10.98
N PHE A 92 25.06 -22.41 -10.31
CA PHE A 92 24.21 -21.37 -10.93
C PHE A 92 24.48 -19.98 -10.33
N TYR A 93 25.27 -19.16 -11.04
CA TYR A 93 25.38 -17.73 -10.75
C TYR A 93 24.11 -17.01 -11.23
N TYR A 94 23.19 -16.75 -10.31
CA TYR A 94 22.08 -15.82 -10.54
C TYR A 94 22.64 -14.39 -10.66
N HIS A 95 22.77 -13.90 -11.89
CA HIS A 95 22.91 -12.46 -12.11
C HIS A 95 21.57 -11.78 -11.82
N ILE A 96 21.39 -11.35 -10.57
CA ILE A 96 20.42 -10.31 -10.25
C ILE A 96 20.93 -9.03 -10.93
N ASP A 97 20.17 -8.51 -11.89
CA ASP A 97 20.39 -7.17 -12.43
C ASP A 97 19.91 -6.15 -11.39
N GLU A 98 20.74 -5.90 -10.39
CA GLU A 98 20.45 -4.91 -9.34
C GLU A 98 20.42 -3.50 -9.92
N CYS A 99 21.20 -3.22 -10.97
CA CYS A 99 21.16 -1.94 -11.68
C CYS A 99 19.82 -1.61 -12.35
N SER A 100 19.05 -2.62 -12.77
CA SER A 100 17.67 -2.42 -13.27
C SER A 100 16.65 -2.11 -12.17
N ARG A 101 17.00 -2.19 -10.89
CA ARG A 101 16.18 -1.70 -9.78
C ARG A 101 16.50 -0.23 -9.54
N ASN A 102 15.47 0.62 -9.62
CA ASN A 102 15.56 2.08 -9.78
C ASN A 102 16.13 2.88 -8.57
N LEU A 103 16.87 2.24 -7.66
CA LEU A 103 17.47 2.80 -6.43
C LEU A 103 18.86 2.24 -6.09
N ALA A 104 19.51 1.47 -6.97
CA ALA A 104 20.74 0.73 -6.63
C ALA A 104 21.99 1.60 -6.34
N CYS A 105 22.07 2.81 -6.92
CA CYS A 105 23.20 3.74 -6.79
C CYS A 105 22.73 5.20 -6.68
N HIS A 106 23.65 6.12 -6.35
CA HIS A 106 23.36 7.55 -6.36
C HIS A 106 22.95 8.05 -7.76
N VAL A 107 22.08 9.08 -7.84
CA VAL A 107 21.66 9.69 -9.12
C VAL A 107 22.82 10.22 -10.00
N ASN A 108 23.97 10.49 -9.38
CA ASN A 108 25.21 10.89 -10.04
C ASN A 108 26.24 9.75 -10.10
N ALA A 109 25.81 8.50 -10.24
CA ALA A 109 26.67 7.34 -10.38
C ALA A 109 26.16 6.35 -11.45
N ASN A 110 27.10 5.75 -12.17
CA ASN A 110 26.86 4.58 -12.98
C ASN A 110 26.80 3.34 -12.08
N CYS A 111 25.82 2.48 -12.35
CA CYS A 111 25.75 1.13 -11.77
C CYS A 111 26.36 0.11 -12.74
N THR A 112 27.14 -0.83 -12.23
CA THR A 112 27.68 -1.97 -13.00
C THR A 112 27.46 -3.26 -12.23
N ASN A 113 26.75 -4.23 -12.81
CA ASN A 113 26.55 -5.53 -12.18
C ASN A 113 27.89 -6.30 -12.09
N THR A 114 28.08 -6.99 -10.98
CA THR A 114 29.25 -7.84 -10.70
C THR A 114 28.77 -9.24 -10.30
N ILE A 115 29.70 -10.17 -10.04
CA ILE A 115 29.34 -11.52 -9.63
C ILE A 115 28.84 -11.48 -8.17
N GLY A 116 27.53 -11.62 -7.98
CA GLY A 116 26.87 -11.63 -6.66
C GLY A 116 26.63 -10.27 -6.00
N SER A 117 26.80 -9.16 -6.74
CA SER A 117 26.54 -7.78 -6.25
C SER A 117 26.53 -6.79 -7.41
N HIS A 118 26.43 -5.48 -7.14
CA HIS A 118 26.71 -4.38 -8.07
C HIS A 118 27.80 -3.45 -7.53
N LEU A 119 28.48 -2.77 -8.44
CA LEU A 119 29.44 -1.71 -8.17
C LEU A 119 28.90 -0.37 -8.68
N CYS A 120 28.80 0.60 -7.78
CA CYS A 120 28.46 1.99 -8.10
C CYS A 120 29.73 2.82 -8.30
N THR A 121 29.79 3.62 -9.38
CA THR A 121 30.91 4.54 -9.66
C THR A 121 30.38 5.93 -10.00
N CYS A 122 30.84 6.97 -9.28
CA CYS A 122 30.36 8.33 -9.53
C CYS A 122 30.64 8.80 -10.97
N HIS A 123 29.74 9.61 -11.54
CA HIS A 123 29.93 10.25 -12.84
C HIS A 123 31.18 11.14 -12.85
N ILE A 124 31.76 11.37 -14.03
CA ILE A 124 32.86 12.33 -14.21
C ILE A 124 32.43 13.70 -13.65
N GLY A 125 33.26 14.26 -12.78
CA GLY A 125 32.94 15.48 -12.04
C GLY A 125 32.17 15.28 -10.74
N TYR A 126 32.05 14.03 -10.26
CA TYR A 126 31.57 13.70 -8.92
C TYR A 126 32.52 12.71 -8.25
N SER A 127 32.70 12.84 -6.94
CA SER A 127 33.55 12.00 -6.11
C SER A 127 32.77 11.43 -4.92
N GLY A 128 33.15 10.23 -4.47
CA GLY A 128 32.45 9.48 -3.43
C GLY A 128 32.53 7.97 -3.65
N ASN A 129 31.69 7.21 -2.95
CA ASN A 129 31.67 5.74 -3.00
C ASN A 129 30.60 5.16 -3.96
N GLY A 130 30.01 5.99 -4.83
CA GLY A 130 28.98 5.57 -5.79
C GLY A 130 27.56 5.46 -5.21
N GLN A 131 27.40 5.13 -3.93
CA GLN A 131 26.12 5.26 -3.20
C GLN A 131 25.88 6.68 -2.71
N THR A 132 26.96 7.41 -2.44
CA THR A 132 26.98 8.86 -2.25
C THR A 132 27.98 9.48 -3.21
N CYS A 133 27.58 10.53 -3.93
CA CYS A 133 28.44 11.24 -4.88
C CYS A 133 28.24 12.75 -4.75
N SER A 134 29.24 13.43 -4.19
CA SER A 134 29.33 14.89 -4.13
C SER A 134 30.00 15.46 -5.37
N ALA A 135 29.67 16.69 -5.75
CA ALA A 135 30.31 17.36 -6.90
C ALA A 135 31.81 17.53 -6.64
N ASP A 136 32.64 17.01 -7.56
CA ASP A 136 34.09 16.97 -7.39
C ASP A 136 34.69 18.38 -7.59
N PRO A 137 35.42 18.94 -6.60
CA PRO A 137 36.14 20.21 -6.71
C PRO A 137 37.07 20.33 -7.92
N CYS A 138 37.69 19.23 -8.36
CA CYS A 138 38.64 19.17 -9.46
C CYS A 138 37.99 19.33 -10.84
N TYR A 139 36.65 19.32 -10.91
CA TYR A 139 35.88 19.54 -12.13
C TYR A 139 34.86 20.68 -11.99
N ASN A 140 34.38 20.97 -10.77
CA ASN A 140 33.35 21.98 -10.50
C ASN A 140 33.93 23.23 -9.82
N TYR A 141 34.83 23.92 -10.51
CA TYR A 141 35.46 25.15 -10.06
C TYR A 141 35.18 26.33 -10.99
N ARG A 142 35.41 27.55 -10.49
CA ARG A 142 35.43 28.79 -11.28
C ARG A 142 36.86 29.23 -11.55
N ASN A 143 37.10 29.85 -12.70
CA ASN A 143 38.42 30.37 -13.05
C ASN A 143 38.65 31.75 -12.41
N LEU A 144 39.84 31.96 -11.85
CA LEU A 144 40.41 33.27 -11.55
C LEU A 144 41.55 33.51 -12.53
N SER A 145 41.37 34.47 -13.45
CA SER A 145 42.30 34.72 -14.56
C SER A 145 42.98 36.09 -14.52
N ASP A 146 42.54 36.96 -13.61
CA ASP A 146 42.89 38.38 -13.60
C ASP A 146 44.38 38.61 -13.34
N ALA A 147 45.03 39.42 -14.18
CA ALA A 147 46.48 39.67 -14.10
C ALA A 147 46.92 40.35 -12.79
N ASP A 148 46.01 41.06 -12.14
CA ASP A 148 46.25 41.73 -10.85
C ASP A 148 46.40 40.75 -9.69
N ARG A 149 45.76 39.57 -9.73
CA ARG A 149 45.86 38.50 -8.71
C ARG A 149 47.26 37.86 -8.61
N LYS A 150 48.16 38.16 -9.55
CA LYS A 150 49.52 37.63 -9.60
C LYS A 150 50.39 38.23 -8.48
N SER A 151 51.18 37.41 -7.80
CA SER A 151 52.05 37.86 -6.70
C SER A 151 53.15 38.85 -7.08
N THR A 152 53.47 38.95 -8.37
CA THR A 152 54.41 39.94 -8.92
C THR A 152 53.74 41.23 -9.35
N TYR A 153 52.40 41.31 -9.36
CA TYR A 153 51.67 42.52 -9.74
C TYR A 153 51.72 43.54 -8.59
N SER A 154 52.26 44.73 -8.86
CA SER A 154 52.28 45.84 -7.91
C SER A 154 50.92 46.52 -7.88
N THR A 155 50.33 46.67 -6.70
CA THR A 155 49.03 47.34 -6.51
C THR A 155 49.24 48.85 -6.40
N PRO A 156 48.59 49.69 -7.21
CA PRO A 156 48.61 51.14 -7.04
C PRO A 156 47.84 51.55 -5.77
N ASP A 157 48.30 52.60 -5.09
CA ASP A 157 47.59 53.16 -3.92
C ASP A 157 46.22 53.72 -4.35
N GLY A 158 45.14 53.26 -3.71
CA GLY A 158 43.77 53.70 -4.01
C GLY A 158 43.04 52.91 -5.10
N GLU A 159 43.68 51.91 -5.72
CA GLU A 159 43.06 51.00 -6.70
C GLU A 159 42.95 49.55 -6.17
N GLU A 160 42.94 49.36 -4.85
CA GLU A 160 42.89 48.03 -4.24
C GLU A 160 41.57 47.29 -4.49
N LYS A 161 41.68 46.01 -4.88
CA LYS A 161 40.57 45.07 -5.01
C LYS A 161 40.59 44.08 -3.85
N CYS A 162 39.49 44.02 -3.12
CA CYS A 162 39.31 43.10 -2.00
C CYS A 162 38.47 41.88 -2.43
N ASP A 163 38.94 40.69 -2.07
CA ASP A 163 38.11 39.48 -2.09
C ASP A 163 37.26 39.44 -0.81
N ASP A 164 36.22 40.28 -0.75
CA ASP A 164 35.26 40.42 0.36
C ASP A 164 33.80 40.19 -0.08
N GLU A 165 32.82 40.41 0.80
CA GLU A 165 31.38 40.20 0.55
C GLU A 165 30.79 41.09 -0.56
N SER A 166 31.50 42.14 -1.00
CA SER A 166 31.12 42.98 -2.14
C SER A 166 31.73 42.52 -3.48
N SER A 167 32.65 41.54 -3.43
CA SER A 167 33.34 41.02 -4.62
C SER A 167 32.47 40.03 -5.43
N SER A 168 32.90 39.70 -6.64
CA SER A 168 32.28 38.64 -7.46
C SER A 168 32.65 37.22 -7.01
N ILE A 169 33.45 37.08 -5.94
CA ILE A 169 33.77 35.79 -5.34
C ILE A 169 32.62 35.33 -4.45
N ILE A 170 32.14 34.11 -4.71
CA ILE A 170 31.15 33.44 -3.88
C ILE A 170 31.92 32.57 -2.89
N PHE A 171 31.97 32.99 -1.63
CA PHE A 171 32.60 32.23 -0.56
C PHE A 171 32.01 30.83 -0.42
N GLY A 172 32.86 29.83 -0.15
CA GLY A 172 32.45 28.41 -0.11
C GLY A 172 32.28 27.76 -1.49
N LYS A 173 32.80 28.37 -2.56
CA LYS A 173 32.94 27.73 -3.89
C LYS A 173 34.40 27.48 -4.23
N TRP A 174 34.62 26.51 -5.12
CA TRP A 174 35.94 26.13 -5.61
C TRP A 174 36.42 27.05 -6.72
N TYR A 175 37.71 27.42 -6.68
CA TYR A 175 38.34 28.33 -7.62
C TYR A 175 39.70 27.78 -8.08
N ARG A 176 40.02 27.99 -9.36
CA ARG A 176 41.31 27.65 -9.97
C ARG A 176 41.95 28.89 -10.56
N PHE A 177 43.21 29.13 -10.20
CA PHE A 177 44.04 30.13 -10.86
C PHE A 177 44.43 29.64 -12.27
N VAL A 178 44.18 30.46 -13.28
CA VAL A 178 44.52 30.21 -14.69
C VAL A 178 45.02 31.50 -15.35
N GLY A 179 45.57 31.41 -16.57
CA GLY A 179 45.95 32.60 -17.34
C GLY A 179 46.96 33.49 -16.62
N ASP A 180 46.74 34.81 -16.67
CA ASP A 180 47.68 35.81 -16.16
C ASP A 180 47.80 35.83 -14.63
N ALA A 181 46.76 35.39 -13.91
CA ALA A 181 46.79 35.17 -12.46
C ALA A 181 47.81 34.09 -12.03
N GLY A 182 48.29 33.26 -12.97
CA GLY A 182 49.15 32.12 -12.71
C GLY A 182 48.35 30.83 -12.47
N THR A 183 48.96 29.85 -11.79
CA THR A 183 48.38 28.49 -11.66
C THR A 183 48.14 28.04 -10.22
N LYS A 184 48.68 28.75 -9.23
CA LYS A 184 48.55 28.41 -7.80
C LYS A 184 48.85 29.61 -6.91
N MET A 185 48.33 29.57 -5.69
CA MET A 185 48.66 30.55 -4.63
C MET A 185 50.16 30.47 -4.26
N PRO A 186 50.83 31.61 -3.95
CA PRO A 186 52.21 31.59 -3.45
C PRO A 186 52.32 30.85 -2.11
N THR A 187 53.37 30.04 -1.95
CA THR A 187 53.70 29.32 -0.69
C THR A 187 54.78 30.01 0.15
N GLN A 188 55.24 31.17 -0.31
CA GLN A 188 56.22 32.02 0.37
C GLN A 188 55.58 33.37 0.64
N CYS A 189 56.09 34.09 1.65
CA CYS A 189 55.58 35.40 2.02
C CYS A 189 55.60 36.38 0.84
N VAL A 190 54.41 36.87 0.49
CA VAL A 190 54.22 37.89 -0.54
C VAL A 190 54.31 39.26 0.14
N PRO A 191 55.12 40.22 -0.38
CA PRO A 191 55.13 41.59 0.13
C PRO A 191 53.77 42.26 0.05
N TYR A 192 53.51 43.24 0.92
CA TYR A 192 52.30 44.07 0.88
C TYR A 192 52.21 44.91 -0.42
N TYR A 193 50.99 45.34 -0.79
CA TYR A 193 50.66 45.94 -2.11
C TYR A 193 51.02 45.04 -3.31
N ARG A 194 50.65 43.77 -3.21
CA ARG A 194 50.71 42.76 -4.28
C ARG A 194 49.40 42.01 -4.41
N CYS A 195 49.20 41.30 -5.52
CA CYS A 195 47.97 40.58 -5.85
C CYS A 195 46.72 41.49 -5.96
N GLY A 196 46.90 42.75 -6.34
CA GLY A 196 45.81 43.74 -6.45
C GLY A 196 45.27 44.25 -5.11
N ALA A 197 45.89 43.91 -3.98
CA ALA A 197 45.38 44.22 -2.64
C ALA A 197 46.45 44.81 -1.71
N ALA A 198 46.05 45.70 -0.79
CA ALA A 198 46.91 46.22 0.27
C ALA A 198 47.42 45.13 1.23
N TRP A 199 46.61 44.09 1.47
CA TRP A 199 46.96 42.93 2.29
C TRP A 199 47.14 41.70 1.40
N SER A 200 48.39 41.38 1.06
CA SER A 200 48.68 40.32 0.12
C SER A 200 48.64 38.95 0.80
N GLY A 201 47.71 38.10 0.34
CA GLY A 201 47.49 36.76 0.84
C GLY A 201 48.48 35.73 0.26
N TRP A 202 48.94 34.79 1.08
CA TRP A 202 49.77 33.67 0.66
C TRP A 202 49.52 32.41 1.52
N LEU A 203 49.75 31.24 0.94
CA LEU A 203 49.54 29.95 1.57
C LEU A 203 50.70 29.62 2.51
N LYS A 204 50.41 29.46 3.80
CA LYS A 204 51.40 29.16 4.84
C LYS A 204 51.66 27.66 4.88
N GLY A 205 52.63 27.20 4.09
CA GLY A 205 53.01 25.79 3.98
C GLY A 205 53.14 25.35 2.53
N GLY A 206 52.94 24.06 2.26
CA GLY A 206 52.87 23.51 0.92
C GLY A 206 51.45 23.53 0.34
N HIS A 207 51.34 23.35 -0.97
CA HIS A 207 50.09 22.86 -1.57
C HIS A 207 49.97 21.35 -1.31
N PRO A 208 48.75 20.82 -1.10
CA PRO A 208 48.54 19.37 -0.94
C PRO A 208 48.99 18.59 -2.17
N THR A 209 49.36 17.33 -1.94
CA THR A 209 49.54 16.32 -2.96
C THR A 209 48.22 15.58 -3.23
N LEU A 210 48.18 14.77 -4.28
CA LEU A 210 47.02 13.93 -4.60
C LEU A 210 46.65 12.95 -3.45
N ALA A 211 47.64 12.56 -2.63
CA ALA A 211 47.44 11.64 -1.50
C ALA A 211 46.84 12.32 -0.26
N ASP A 212 46.97 13.64 -0.13
CA ASP A 212 46.44 14.39 1.01
C ASP A 212 44.93 14.70 0.88
N GLY A 213 44.39 14.63 -0.35
CA GLY A 213 42.99 14.89 -0.65
C GLY A 213 42.58 16.36 -0.45
N GLU A 214 41.33 16.58 -0.03
CA GLU A 214 40.86 17.91 0.38
C GLU A 214 41.42 18.29 1.75
N VAL A 215 42.26 19.33 1.80
CA VAL A 215 42.84 19.84 3.05
C VAL A 215 42.53 21.31 3.29
N SER A 216 42.38 21.67 4.56
CA SER A 216 42.24 23.05 5.01
C SER A 216 43.62 23.62 5.36
N SER A 217 44.06 24.64 4.61
CA SER A 217 45.38 25.26 4.79
C SER A 217 45.28 26.70 5.28
N GLU A 218 46.22 27.09 6.15
CA GLU A 218 46.32 28.46 6.63
C GLU A 218 46.78 29.40 5.50
N VAL A 219 46.01 30.46 5.25
CA VAL A 219 46.38 31.60 4.41
C VAL A 219 46.76 32.75 5.34
N CYS A 220 48.00 33.21 5.23
CA CYS A 220 48.50 34.41 5.90
C CYS A 220 48.34 35.64 5.01
N PHE A 221 48.14 36.80 5.64
CA PHE A 221 48.07 38.10 4.98
C PHE A 221 49.18 39.01 5.49
N THR A 222 50.02 39.48 4.58
CA THR A 222 51.17 40.35 4.88
C THR A 222 50.73 41.80 5.07
N ARG A 223 51.20 42.47 6.14
CA ARG A 223 51.08 43.93 6.29
C ARG A 223 52.24 44.52 7.10
N GLY A 224 52.84 45.61 6.60
CA GLY A 224 53.86 46.36 7.34
C GLY A 224 55.12 45.56 7.63
N GLY A 225 55.53 44.68 6.73
CA GLY A 225 56.69 43.78 6.88
C GLY A 225 56.41 42.48 7.65
N ASP A 226 55.28 42.38 8.36
CA ASP A 226 54.87 41.14 9.04
C ASP A 226 54.11 40.23 8.07
N CYS A 227 54.72 39.09 7.75
CA CYS A 227 54.22 38.11 6.77
C CYS A 227 52.93 37.40 7.20
N CYS A 228 52.58 37.34 8.48
CA CYS A 228 51.37 36.66 8.97
C CYS A 228 50.57 37.59 9.90
N LYS A 229 50.37 38.85 9.50
CA LYS A 229 49.72 39.85 10.37
C LYS A 229 48.27 39.52 10.71
N LYS A 230 47.61 38.81 9.80
CA LYS A 230 46.36 38.06 10.01
C LYS A 230 46.49 36.72 9.30
N SER A 231 45.70 35.74 9.71
CA SER A 231 45.44 34.55 8.91
C SER A 231 43.97 34.12 8.99
N ASN A 232 43.55 33.27 8.06
CA ASN A 232 42.24 32.63 8.06
C ASN A 232 42.12 31.46 9.06
N ASN A 233 43.16 31.20 9.87
CA ASN A 233 43.20 30.09 10.83
C ASN A 233 42.32 30.43 12.05
N ILE A 234 41.01 30.23 11.88
CA ILE A 234 40.00 30.45 12.92
C ILE A 234 40.32 29.51 14.09
N LYS A 235 40.47 30.08 15.29
CA LYS A 235 40.74 29.35 16.55
C LYS A 235 39.85 28.11 16.66
N ASN A 236 40.40 26.97 17.07
CA ASN A 236 39.66 25.72 17.24
C ASN A 236 38.37 25.92 18.05
N VAL A 237 37.23 25.92 17.35
CA VAL A 237 35.90 26.22 17.92
C VAL A 237 35.32 25.00 18.66
N CYS A 238 35.84 23.80 18.42
CA CYS A 238 35.39 22.57 19.08
C CYS A 238 35.85 22.45 20.56
N GLY A 239 36.49 23.49 21.12
CA GLY A 239 36.94 23.54 22.50
C GLY A 239 35.99 24.30 23.44
N LYS A 240 35.56 23.64 24.51
CA LYS A 240 34.80 24.14 25.68
C LYS A 240 33.31 24.48 25.53
N ASN A 241 32.81 24.83 24.34
CA ASN A 241 31.37 24.80 24.04
C ASN A 241 31.19 23.94 22.79
N LEU A 242 30.61 22.74 22.89
CA LEU A 242 30.29 21.97 21.69
C LEU A 242 29.15 22.67 20.95
N PRO A 243 29.33 23.10 19.68
CA PRO A 243 28.25 23.66 18.89
C PRO A 243 27.34 22.58 18.29
N CYS A 244 27.78 21.30 18.34
CA CYS A 244 27.07 20.15 17.80
C CYS A 244 26.23 19.47 18.88
N GLN A 245 25.01 19.08 18.54
CA GLN A 245 24.04 18.42 19.42
C GLN A 245 24.01 16.90 19.18
N ASN A 246 23.20 16.16 19.95
CA ASN A 246 22.94 14.73 19.74
C ASN A 246 24.20 13.86 19.56
N ASN A 247 25.24 14.10 20.37
CA ASN A 247 26.55 13.44 20.32
C ASN A 247 27.31 13.53 18.97
N ALA A 248 26.96 14.49 18.11
CA ALA A 248 27.64 14.71 16.84
C ALA A 248 29.10 15.15 17.01
N THR A 249 29.97 14.67 16.11
CA THR A 249 31.42 14.94 16.17
C THR A 249 31.74 16.30 15.59
N CYS A 250 32.34 17.19 16.38
CA CYS A 250 32.82 18.51 15.91
C CYS A 250 34.18 18.37 15.23
N GLN A 251 34.28 18.83 13.97
CA GLN A 251 35.50 18.79 13.16
C GLN A 251 35.92 20.22 12.79
N SER A 252 37.04 20.69 13.35
CA SER A 252 37.58 22.05 13.09
C SER A 252 38.27 22.14 11.72
N GLY A 253 38.17 23.30 11.06
CA GLY A 253 38.96 23.66 9.87
C GLY A 253 38.19 23.76 8.54
N PHE A 254 37.01 23.16 8.43
CA PHE A 254 36.38 22.85 7.13
C PHE A 254 35.47 23.92 6.52
N THR A 255 35.25 25.06 7.18
CA THR A 255 34.31 26.11 6.70
C THR A 255 34.76 27.52 7.08
N ILE A 256 34.12 28.52 6.49
CA ILE A 256 34.26 29.95 6.85
C ILE A 256 33.87 30.20 8.33
N LYS A 257 33.08 29.30 8.95
CA LYS A 257 32.72 29.33 10.38
C LYS A 257 33.79 28.65 11.27
N GLY A 258 34.82 28.01 10.69
CA GLY A 258 35.93 27.37 11.40
C GLY A 258 35.68 25.92 11.87
N TYR A 259 34.48 25.37 11.67
CA TYR A 259 34.12 23.99 12.04
C TYR A 259 32.97 23.43 11.18
N ARG A 260 32.73 22.11 11.30
CA ARG A 260 31.51 21.43 10.88
C ARG A 260 31.11 20.35 11.89
N CYS A 261 29.83 20.00 11.93
CA CYS A 261 29.32 18.89 12.74
C CYS A 261 29.11 17.65 11.86
N LEU A 262 29.56 16.48 12.32
CA LEU A 262 29.29 15.18 11.69
C LEU A 262 28.13 14.53 12.46
N CYS A 263 26.95 14.49 11.86
CA CYS A 263 25.77 13.93 12.49
C CYS A 263 25.86 12.41 12.58
N PRO A 264 25.48 11.80 13.71
CA PRO A 264 25.26 10.36 13.76
C PRO A 264 24.02 9.99 12.94
N PRO A 265 23.84 8.69 12.58
CA PRO A 265 22.62 8.20 11.97
C PRO A 265 21.37 8.62 12.78
N GLY A 266 20.28 8.91 12.09
CA GLY A 266 19.04 9.42 12.69
C GLY A 266 18.98 10.94 12.92
N PHE A 267 20.05 11.71 12.63
CA PHE A 267 20.06 13.17 12.85
C PHE A 267 20.50 14.00 11.63
N GLU A 268 19.92 15.18 11.48
CA GLU A 268 20.25 16.18 10.45
C GLU A 268 20.26 17.62 11.01
N GLY A 269 20.62 18.60 10.16
CA GLY A 269 20.76 20.01 10.54
C GLY A 269 22.21 20.52 10.51
N GLU A 270 22.42 21.83 10.72
CA GLU A 270 23.78 22.40 10.75
C GLU A 270 24.56 21.95 12.00
N HIS A 271 23.83 21.74 13.09
CA HIS A 271 24.34 21.36 14.40
C HIS A 271 23.87 19.96 14.81
N CYS A 272 23.30 19.19 13.87
CA CYS A 272 22.65 17.90 14.13
C CYS A 272 21.52 18.00 15.15
N GLU A 273 20.84 19.15 15.16
CA GLU A 273 19.80 19.53 16.12
C GLU A 273 18.42 18.96 15.79
N LYS A 274 18.27 18.31 14.62
CA LYS A 274 17.00 17.76 14.15
C LYS A 274 17.07 16.25 14.08
N ASP A 275 16.08 15.63 14.68
CA ASP A 275 15.73 14.24 14.47
C ASP A 275 15.25 14.00 13.02
N ILE A 276 15.61 12.85 12.44
CA ILE A 276 15.13 12.43 11.12
C ILE A 276 13.90 11.55 11.32
N ASP A 277 12.70 12.06 11.01
CA ASP A 277 11.49 11.24 11.01
C ASP A 277 11.51 10.25 9.83
N GLU A 278 12.01 9.02 10.05
CA GLU A 278 12.09 8.00 9.00
C GLU A 278 10.70 7.51 8.55
N CYS A 279 9.68 7.66 9.39
CA CYS A 279 8.29 7.31 9.08
C CYS A 279 7.68 8.32 8.07
N GLN A 280 7.92 9.63 8.23
CA GLN A 280 7.51 10.64 7.26
C GLN A 280 8.34 10.59 5.97
N LYS A 281 9.64 10.30 6.08
CA LYS A 281 10.54 10.21 4.90
C LYS A 281 10.44 8.88 4.15
N ASN A 282 9.73 7.88 4.69
CA ASN A 282 9.62 6.52 4.15
C ASN A 282 11.01 5.85 3.97
N THR A 283 11.91 6.07 4.93
CA THR A 283 13.29 5.51 4.93
C THR A 283 13.47 4.37 5.95
N HIS A 284 12.38 3.87 6.54
CA HIS A 284 12.37 2.78 7.51
C HIS A 284 12.36 1.39 6.84
N ASP A 285 12.72 0.35 7.61
CA ASP A 285 12.70 -1.06 7.20
C ASP A 285 11.56 -1.89 7.83
N CYS A 286 10.53 -1.22 8.36
CA CYS A 286 9.34 -1.88 8.90
C CYS A 286 8.61 -2.77 7.88
N HIS A 287 8.01 -3.87 8.37
CA HIS A 287 7.20 -4.77 7.56
C HIS A 287 5.97 -4.08 6.96
N LEU A 288 5.45 -4.59 5.83
CA LEU A 288 4.22 -4.08 5.21
C LEU A 288 3.00 -4.15 6.16
N ASN A 289 2.98 -5.15 7.04
CA ASN A 289 1.96 -5.34 8.08
C ASN A 289 2.43 -4.80 9.45
N ALA A 290 3.22 -3.72 9.46
CA ALA A 290 3.68 -3.03 10.66
C ALA A 290 3.43 -1.51 10.57
N THR A 291 3.31 -0.88 11.74
CA THR A 291 3.26 0.57 11.89
C THR A 291 4.64 1.08 12.31
N CYS A 292 5.16 2.06 11.56
CA CYS A 292 6.36 2.81 11.91
C CYS A 292 6.02 3.88 12.95
N GLN A 293 6.81 3.97 14.02
CA GLN A 293 6.77 5.04 15.00
C GLN A 293 8.16 5.70 15.12
N ASN A 294 8.24 6.99 14.82
CA ASN A 294 9.48 7.75 14.94
C ASN A 294 9.89 7.93 16.42
N THR A 295 11.19 7.94 16.69
CA THR A 295 11.79 8.16 18.01
C THR A 295 13.06 9.02 17.88
N ASN A 296 13.50 9.70 18.93
CA ASN A 296 14.64 10.61 18.80
C ASN A 296 15.96 9.87 18.50
N GLY A 297 16.39 9.92 17.23
CA GLY A 297 17.57 9.28 16.66
C GLY A 297 17.34 7.91 15.99
N SER A 298 16.11 7.43 15.87
CA SER A 298 15.77 6.16 15.21
C SER A 298 14.25 5.94 15.08
N PHE A 299 13.81 4.77 14.62
CA PHE A 299 12.39 4.41 14.58
C PHE A 299 12.15 3.04 15.22
N VAL A 300 10.90 2.81 15.65
CA VAL A 300 10.41 1.52 16.12
C VAL A 300 9.31 1.02 15.19
N CYS A 301 9.42 -0.23 14.78
CA CYS A 301 8.38 -0.92 14.03
C CYS A 301 7.53 -1.76 14.98
N THR A 302 6.21 -1.74 14.84
CA THR A 302 5.30 -2.59 15.62
C THR A 302 4.33 -3.30 14.68
N CYS A 303 4.16 -4.63 14.83
CA CYS A 303 3.21 -5.34 13.98
C CYS A 303 1.79 -4.79 14.17
N SER A 304 1.06 -4.63 13.07
CA SER A 304 -0.32 -4.17 13.06
C SER A 304 -1.24 -5.17 13.78
N PHE A 305 -2.41 -4.71 14.22
CA PHE A 305 -3.41 -5.58 14.84
C PHE A 305 -3.73 -6.79 13.93
N GLY A 306 -3.86 -7.98 14.53
CA GLY A 306 -3.99 -9.25 13.79
C GLY A 306 -2.66 -9.88 13.35
N PHE A 307 -1.51 -9.25 13.63
CA PHE A 307 -0.18 -9.78 13.31
C PHE A 307 0.73 -9.88 14.53
N ASN A 308 1.66 -10.82 14.50
CA ASN A 308 2.67 -11.03 15.54
C ASN A 308 4.08 -11.08 14.93
N GLY A 309 5.08 -10.61 15.67
CA GLY A 309 6.46 -10.55 15.20
C GLY A 309 7.25 -9.42 15.85
N ASP A 310 8.35 -9.02 15.22
CA ASP A 310 9.29 -7.98 15.71
C ASP A 310 9.09 -6.60 15.05
N GLY A 311 8.06 -6.45 14.21
CA GLY A 311 7.79 -5.24 13.44
C GLY A 311 8.52 -5.16 12.09
N ARG A 312 9.57 -5.97 11.87
CA ARG A 312 10.28 -6.10 10.58
C ARG A 312 9.86 -7.36 9.83
N ASN A 313 9.46 -8.39 10.56
CA ASN A 313 8.77 -9.57 10.07
C ASN A 313 7.49 -9.76 10.89
N CYS A 314 6.33 -9.62 10.25
CA CYS A 314 5.02 -9.73 10.91
C CYS A 314 4.17 -10.79 10.22
N THR A 315 3.94 -11.89 10.94
CA THR A 315 3.13 -13.02 10.48
C THR A 315 1.71 -12.91 11.01
N ASP A 316 0.78 -13.45 10.23
CA ASP A 316 -0.64 -13.49 10.54
C ASP A 316 -0.92 -14.26 11.84
N ILE A 317 -1.80 -13.74 12.70
CA ILE A 317 -2.26 -14.43 13.90
C ILE A 317 -3.46 -15.29 13.52
N ASP A 318 -3.27 -16.60 13.34
CA ASP A 318 -4.41 -17.52 13.30
C ASP A 318 -5.14 -17.48 14.65
N GLU A 319 -6.29 -16.79 14.69
CA GLU A 319 -7.13 -16.66 15.89
C GLU A 319 -8.00 -17.90 16.11
N CYS A 320 -8.36 -18.60 15.03
CA CYS A 320 -9.11 -19.86 15.08
C CYS A 320 -8.28 -20.96 15.76
N ALA A 321 -7.00 -21.08 15.41
CA ALA A 321 -6.06 -22.00 16.06
C ALA A 321 -5.78 -21.64 17.53
N ARG A 322 -5.94 -20.36 17.90
CA ARG A 322 -5.81 -19.88 19.29
C ARG A 322 -7.11 -19.99 20.11
N ASN A 323 -8.17 -20.58 19.52
CA ASN A 323 -9.45 -20.83 20.18
C ASN A 323 -10.14 -19.54 20.69
N LEU A 324 -9.92 -18.42 19.99
CA LEU A 324 -10.55 -17.14 20.30
C LEU A 324 -11.86 -16.93 19.50
N SER A 325 -12.89 -16.51 20.23
CA SER A 325 -13.89 -15.54 19.76
C SER A 325 -14.89 -15.92 18.65
N CYS A 326 -15.25 -17.20 18.49
CA CYS A 326 -16.52 -17.55 17.81
C CYS A 326 -17.50 -18.25 18.78
N HIS A 327 -18.80 -18.10 18.53
CA HIS A 327 -19.85 -18.79 19.28
C HIS A 327 -19.74 -20.32 19.12
N VAL A 328 -20.17 -21.09 20.12
CA VAL A 328 -20.20 -22.58 20.07
C VAL A 328 -21.02 -23.16 18.91
N ASN A 329 -21.92 -22.35 18.32
CA ASN A 329 -22.71 -22.69 17.13
C ASN A 329 -22.25 -21.89 15.89
N ALA A 330 -20.95 -21.65 15.76
CA ALA A 330 -20.33 -20.97 14.62
C ALA A 330 -19.04 -21.67 14.19
N ASN A 331 -18.74 -21.61 12.90
CA ASN A 331 -17.43 -21.95 12.34
C ASN A 331 -16.54 -20.70 12.35
N CYS A 332 -15.29 -20.87 12.75
CA CYS A 332 -14.24 -19.87 12.62
C CYS A 332 -13.48 -20.09 11.30
N THR A 333 -13.28 -19.03 10.54
CA THR A 333 -12.41 -19.02 9.35
C THR A 333 -11.37 -17.92 9.52
N ASN A 334 -10.09 -18.30 9.54
CA ASN A 334 -9.00 -17.33 9.65
C ASN A 334 -8.87 -16.50 8.35
N THR A 335 -8.49 -15.23 8.48
CA THR A 335 -8.25 -14.30 7.37
C THR A 335 -7.00 -13.46 7.65
N ILE A 336 -6.44 -12.79 6.64
CA ILE A 336 -5.22 -12.00 6.86
C ILE A 336 -5.54 -10.78 7.74
N GLY A 337 -4.99 -10.77 8.96
CA GLY A 337 -5.14 -9.74 9.99
C GLY A 337 -6.43 -9.81 10.82
N SER A 338 -7.23 -10.88 10.72
CA SER A 338 -8.49 -11.05 11.48
C SER A 338 -9.10 -12.45 11.25
N HIS A 339 -10.27 -12.73 11.83
CA HIS A 339 -11.07 -13.93 11.58
C HIS A 339 -12.52 -13.58 11.26
N VAL A 340 -13.22 -14.53 10.63
CA VAL A 340 -14.66 -14.45 10.34
C VAL A 340 -15.38 -15.60 11.02
N CYS A 341 -16.32 -15.28 11.90
CA CYS A 341 -17.24 -16.25 12.50
C CYS A 341 -18.51 -16.38 11.66
N THR A 342 -18.94 -17.60 11.36
CA THR A 342 -20.20 -17.87 10.61
C THR A 342 -21.07 -18.85 11.38
N CYS A 343 -22.29 -18.44 11.76
CA CYS A 343 -23.20 -19.34 12.48
C CYS A 343 -23.50 -20.61 11.67
N HIS A 344 -23.60 -21.75 12.36
CA HIS A 344 -23.99 -23.03 11.77
C HIS A 344 -25.40 -22.96 11.14
N THR A 345 -25.67 -23.82 10.17
CA THR A 345 -27.01 -23.96 9.56
C THR A 345 -28.07 -24.14 10.64
N GLY A 346 -29.13 -23.33 10.59
CA GLY A 346 -30.15 -23.28 11.64
C GLY A 346 -29.91 -22.25 12.73
N TYR A 347 -28.85 -21.45 12.66
CA TYR A 347 -28.56 -20.32 13.54
C TYR A 347 -28.33 -19.03 12.74
N THR A 348 -28.53 -17.90 13.40
CA THR A 348 -28.38 -16.54 12.84
C THR A 348 -27.80 -15.59 13.89
N ARG A 349 -27.24 -14.45 13.42
CA ARG A 349 -26.50 -13.33 14.08
C ARG A 349 -25.09 -13.17 13.47
N ASP A 350 -24.16 -12.62 14.23
CA ASP A 350 -22.82 -12.13 13.85
C ASP A 350 -21.70 -13.17 14.03
N GLY A 351 -22.03 -14.41 14.41
CA GLY A 351 -21.05 -15.49 14.59
C GLY A 351 -20.29 -15.43 15.92
N GLN A 352 -20.07 -14.23 16.47
CA GLN A 352 -19.70 -13.98 17.87
C GLN A 352 -20.84 -14.42 18.81
N THR A 353 -22.07 -14.12 18.41
CA THR A 353 -23.30 -14.65 19.00
C THR A 353 -24.07 -15.43 17.92
N CYS A 354 -24.73 -16.52 18.31
CA CYS A 354 -25.63 -17.26 17.41
C CYS A 354 -26.87 -17.74 18.16
N SER A 355 -28.05 -17.35 17.66
CA SER A 355 -29.35 -17.84 18.15
C SER A 355 -30.03 -18.67 17.08
N ALA A 356 -30.78 -19.70 17.48
CA ALA A 356 -31.52 -20.55 16.54
C ALA A 356 -32.41 -19.71 15.62
N ASP A 357 -32.25 -19.86 14.31
CA ASP A 357 -33.03 -19.15 13.31
C ASP A 357 -34.41 -19.83 13.18
N PRO A 358 -35.52 -19.10 13.40
CA PRO A 358 -36.86 -19.68 13.24
C PRO A 358 -37.16 -20.16 11.81
N CYS A 359 -36.42 -19.72 10.79
CA CYS A 359 -36.48 -20.28 9.43
C CYS A 359 -36.05 -21.76 9.36
N TYR A 360 -35.43 -22.33 10.39
CA TYR A 360 -35.13 -23.76 10.46
C TYR A 360 -35.85 -24.47 11.63
N ASN A 361 -36.68 -23.73 12.37
CA ASN A 361 -37.40 -24.22 13.55
C ASN A 361 -38.83 -23.64 13.61
N TYR A 362 -39.68 -24.13 12.70
CA TYR A 362 -41.10 -23.79 12.59
C TYR A 362 -41.97 -25.06 12.54
N ARG A 363 -43.28 -24.87 12.70
CA ARG A 363 -44.31 -25.91 12.58
C ARG A 363 -45.11 -25.73 11.30
N ASN A 364 -45.57 -26.82 10.70
CA ASN A 364 -46.37 -26.76 9.48
C ASN A 364 -47.86 -26.54 9.80
N LEU A 365 -48.52 -25.67 9.03
CA LEU A 365 -49.97 -25.59 8.90
C LEU A 365 -50.34 -26.08 7.50
N SER A 366 -51.00 -27.22 7.42
CA SER A 366 -51.35 -27.88 6.16
C SER A 366 -52.84 -28.21 6.01
N ASP A 367 -53.69 -27.72 6.92
CA ASP A 367 -55.13 -27.95 6.86
C ASP A 367 -55.70 -27.33 5.56
N ALA A 368 -56.27 -28.14 4.67
CA ALA A 368 -56.90 -27.68 3.43
C ALA A 368 -57.97 -26.61 3.65
N ASP A 369 -58.63 -26.63 4.81
CA ASP A 369 -59.61 -25.63 5.18
C ASP A 369 -59.03 -24.25 5.49
N ARG A 370 -57.71 -24.06 5.61
CA ARG A 370 -57.07 -22.73 5.81
C ARG A 370 -56.92 -21.93 4.51
N LYS A 371 -57.13 -22.55 3.36
CA LYS A 371 -56.99 -21.91 2.05
C LYS A 371 -58.06 -20.82 1.86
N SER A 372 -57.67 -19.65 1.37
CA SER A 372 -58.53 -18.46 1.19
C SER A 372 -59.69 -18.69 0.22
N THR A 373 -59.58 -19.67 -0.67
CA THR A 373 -60.64 -20.09 -1.59
C THR A 373 -61.65 -21.05 -0.95
N TYR A 374 -61.28 -21.79 0.11
CA TYR A 374 -62.14 -22.76 0.79
C TYR A 374 -63.41 -22.11 1.32
N ASN A 375 -64.58 -22.66 0.95
CA ASN A 375 -65.88 -22.19 1.43
C ASN A 375 -66.21 -22.82 2.79
N THR A 376 -66.31 -22.02 3.85
CA THR A 376 -66.71 -22.48 5.18
C THR A 376 -68.24 -22.74 5.21
N PRO A 377 -68.72 -23.97 5.44
CA PRO A 377 -70.15 -24.21 5.63
C PRO A 377 -70.64 -23.59 6.94
N TYR A 378 -71.87 -23.09 6.95
CA TYR A 378 -72.49 -22.52 8.15
C TYR A 378 -72.66 -23.59 9.25
N GLY A 379 -72.25 -23.29 10.48
CA GLY A 379 -72.26 -24.24 11.60
C GLY A 379 -71.15 -25.30 11.54
N LYS A 380 -70.11 -25.08 10.72
CA LYS A 380 -68.91 -25.94 10.57
C LYS A 380 -67.61 -25.14 10.65
N GLU A 381 -67.66 -23.93 11.19
CA GLU A 381 -66.48 -23.13 11.50
C GLU A 381 -65.56 -23.84 12.49
N LYS A 382 -64.25 -23.67 12.29
CA LYS A 382 -63.20 -24.01 13.25
C LYS A 382 -62.71 -22.73 13.93
N CYS A 383 -61.93 -22.90 14.99
CA CYS A 383 -61.32 -21.80 15.73
C CYS A 383 -59.80 -21.98 15.78
N ASP A 384 -59.07 -20.87 15.65
CA ASP A 384 -57.65 -20.82 16.01
C ASP A 384 -57.58 -20.26 17.45
N ASP A 385 -57.86 -21.10 18.45
CA ASP A 385 -57.80 -20.74 19.88
C ASP A 385 -57.10 -21.84 20.71
N ASP A 386 -57.28 -21.84 22.04
CA ASP A 386 -56.62 -22.82 22.94
C ASP A 386 -57.13 -24.26 22.74
N SER A 387 -58.24 -24.47 22.02
CA SER A 387 -58.72 -25.80 21.61
C SER A 387 -58.06 -26.30 20.33
N SER A 388 -57.30 -25.44 19.63
CA SER A 388 -56.60 -25.78 18.40
C SER A 388 -55.22 -26.41 18.67
N SER A 389 -54.62 -26.99 17.63
CA SER A 389 -53.23 -27.49 17.66
C SER A 389 -52.18 -26.37 17.56
N ILE A 390 -52.59 -25.10 17.52
CA ILE A 390 -51.67 -23.95 17.46
C ILE A 390 -51.19 -23.60 18.87
N ILE A 391 -49.88 -23.64 19.05
CA ILE A 391 -49.18 -23.14 20.24
C ILE A 391 -48.76 -21.71 19.94
N PHE A 392 -49.55 -20.73 20.41
CA PHE A 392 -49.29 -19.32 20.15
C PHE A 392 -47.91 -18.87 20.65
N GLY A 393 -47.31 -17.91 19.95
CA GLY A 393 -45.92 -17.47 20.16
C GLY A 393 -44.86 -18.38 19.54
N LYS A 394 -45.23 -19.50 18.91
CA LYS A 394 -44.34 -20.32 18.06
C LYS A 394 -44.45 -19.93 16.59
N TRP A 395 -43.42 -20.29 15.83
CA TRP A 395 -43.34 -20.02 14.39
C TRP A 395 -44.03 -21.11 13.57
N TYR A 396 -44.78 -20.68 12.56
CA TYR A 396 -45.55 -21.53 11.65
C TYR A 396 -45.30 -21.19 10.19
N ARG A 397 -45.33 -22.20 9.32
CA ARG A 397 -45.30 -22.07 7.86
C ARG A 397 -46.55 -22.71 7.26
N PHE A 398 -47.18 -22.06 6.29
CA PHE A 398 -48.24 -22.69 5.50
C PHE A 398 -47.60 -23.57 4.42
N VAL A 399 -48.06 -24.83 4.32
CA VAL A 399 -47.55 -25.83 3.36
C VAL A 399 -48.68 -26.75 2.89
N GLY A 400 -48.48 -27.44 1.76
CA GLY A 400 -49.44 -28.43 1.26
C GLY A 400 -50.80 -27.80 0.93
N ASP A 401 -51.88 -28.48 1.28
CA ASP A 401 -53.25 -28.10 0.88
C ASP A 401 -53.73 -26.75 1.44
N ALA A 402 -53.07 -26.23 2.48
CA ALA A 402 -53.34 -24.89 3.00
C ALA A 402 -52.91 -23.78 2.01
N GLY A 403 -51.90 -24.03 1.16
CA GLY A 403 -51.19 -23.01 0.38
C GLY A 403 -49.82 -22.67 0.98
N THR A 404 -49.19 -21.58 0.52
CA THR A 404 -47.78 -21.24 0.81
C THR A 404 -47.58 -20.05 1.76
N LYS A 405 -48.53 -19.11 1.81
CA LYS A 405 -48.39 -17.82 2.54
C LYS A 405 -49.75 -17.21 2.90
N MET A 406 -49.79 -16.22 3.79
CA MET A 406 -51.04 -15.47 4.07
C MET A 406 -51.47 -14.62 2.87
N PRO A 407 -52.79 -14.42 2.62
CA PRO A 407 -53.25 -13.46 1.62
C PRO A 407 -52.89 -12.03 2.05
N THR A 408 -52.47 -11.18 1.11
CA THR A 408 -52.21 -9.74 1.34
C THR A 408 -53.38 -8.85 0.88
N TRP A 409 -54.57 -9.44 0.78
CA TRP A 409 -55.80 -8.83 0.29
C TRP A 409 -56.97 -9.29 1.15
N CYS A 410 -58.05 -8.49 1.20
CA CYS A 410 -59.20 -8.76 2.07
C CYS A 410 -59.94 -10.04 1.66
N VAL A 411 -59.71 -11.12 2.40
CA VAL A 411 -60.44 -12.38 2.22
C VAL A 411 -61.90 -12.18 2.65
N PRO A 412 -62.89 -12.57 1.81
CA PRO A 412 -64.31 -12.55 2.18
C PRO A 412 -64.60 -13.36 3.44
N ARG A 413 -65.70 -13.02 4.12
CA ARG A 413 -66.26 -13.85 5.19
C ARG A 413 -66.62 -15.25 4.68
N TRP A 414 -66.73 -16.20 5.62
CA TRP A 414 -67.04 -17.60 5.32
C TRP A 414 -65.99 -18.29 4.43
N LYS A 415 -64.73 -17.90 4.63
CA LYS A 415 -63.56 -18.50 4.00
C LYS A 415 -62.56 -19.00 5.04
N CYS A 416 -61.63 -19.84 4.58
CA CYS A 416 -60.54 -20.41 5.39
C CYS A 416 -61.00 -21.10 6.69
N GLY A 417 -62.16 -21.77 6.64
CA GLY A 417 -62.70 -22.56 7.75
C GLY A 417 -63.22 -21.72 8.91
N ALA A 418 -63.41 -20.41 8.72
CA ALA A 418 -63.92 -19.49 9.73
C ALA A 418 -65.05 -18.59 9.19
N ALA A 419 -65.79 -17.94 10.10
CA ALA A 419 -66.79 -16.93 9.77
C ALA A 419 -66.17 -15.54 9.48
N SER A 420 -64.98 -15.27 10.03
CA SER A 420 -64.20 -14.04 9.82
C SER A 420 -62.75 -14.40 9.47
N SER A 421 -62.35 -14.05 8.25
CA SER A 421 -61.18 -14.59 7.57
C SER A 421 -59.99 -13.63 7.70
N GLY A 422 -58.86 -14.14 8.17
CA GLY A 422 -57.64 -13.36 8.49
C GLY A 422 -56.68 -13.21 7.30
N TRP A 423 -56.19 -11.99 7.09
CA TRP A 423 -55.28 -11.62 6.00
C TRP A 423 -54.25 -10.57 6.44
N LEU A 424 -53.09 -10.54 5.78
CA LEU A 424 -51.93 -9.73 6.16
C LEU A 424 -52.01 -8.33 5.52
N LYS A 425 -52.19 -7.30 6.34
CA LYS A 425 -52.47 -5.92 5.86
C LYS A 425 -51.25 -5.24 5.24
N SER A 426 -50.08 -5.44 5.84
CA SER A 426 -48.85 -4.69 5.51
C SER A 426 -48.06 -5.27 4.33
N GLY A 427 -48.56 -6.31 3.66
CA GLY A 427 -47.75 -7.14 2.77
C GLY A 427 -46.80 -8.08 3.54
N HIS A 428 -45.96 -8.80 2.82
CA HIS A 428 -44.89 -9.61 3.40
C HIS A 428 -43.57 -8.82 3.46
N PRO A 429 -42.72 -9.06 4.47
CA PRO A 429 -41.34 -8.55 4.46
C PRO A 429 -40.52 -9.12 3.30
N THR A 430 -39.40 -8.48 3.04
CA THR A 430 -38.27 -9.00 2.27
C THR A 430 -37.23 -9.61 3.21
N LEU A 431 -36.31 -10.41 2.66
CA LEU A 431 -35.12 -10.92 3.35
C LEU A 431 -34.34 -9.83 4.13
N ALA A 432 -34.31 -8.59 3.65
CA ALA A 432 -33.57 -7.50 4.28
C ALA A 432 -34.27 -6.93 5.53
N ASP A 433 -35.60 -7.09 5.65
CA ASP A 433 -36.39 -6.55 6.76
C ASP A 433 -36.29 -7.41 8.04
N GLY A 434 -35.88 -8.68 7.92
CA GLY A 434 -35.72 -9.59 9.05
C GLY A 434 -37.04 -10.02 9.71
N GLU A 435 -37.09 -10.00 11.05
CA GLU A 435 -38.33 -10.24 11.82
C GLU A 435 -39.10 -8.93 11.99
N VAL A 436 -40.19 -8.77 11.26
CA VAL A 436 -41.08 -7.59 11.36
C VAL A 436 -42.36 -7.90 12.13
N SER A 437 -42.89 -6.89 12.82
CA SER A 437 -44.25 -6.93 13.38
C SER A 437 -45.23 -6.50 12.29
N SER A 438 -46.23 -7.34 11.98
CA SER A 438 -47.19 -7.12 10.89
C SER A 438 -48.63 -7.29 11.37
N GLN A 439 -49.52 -6.42 10.89
CA GLN A 439 -50.93 -6.42 11.26
C GLN A 439 -51.71 -7.44 10.40
N VAL A 440 -52.32 -8.43 11.05
CA VAL A 440 -53.36 -9.29 10.45
C VAL A 440 -54.73 -8.66 10.71
N CYS A 441 -55.48 -8.44 9.64
CA CYS A 441 -56.86 -7.96 9.64
C CYS A 441 -57.83 -9.13 9.51
N PHE A 442 -58.97 -9.06 10.18
CA PHE A 442 -60.08 -10.01 10.02
C PHE A 442 -61.34 -9.31 9.51
N ASN A 443 -61.96 -9.90 8.48
CA ASN A 443 -63.15 -9.36 7.82
C ASN A 443 -64.43 -9.53 8.67
N ARG A 444 -65.21 -8.45 8.83
CA ARG A 444 -66.56 -8.44 9.44
C ARG A 444 -67.53 -7.68 8.52
N ILE A 445 -68.85 -7.70 8.79
CA ILE A 445 -69.87 -7.04 7.94
C ILE A 445 -69.47 -5.57 7.69
N GLY A 446 -69.29 -5.22 6.42
CA GLY A 446 -68.96 -3.87 5.96
C GLY A 446 -67.50 -3.42 6.17
N ASP A 447 -66.62 -4.22 6.77
CA ASP A 447 -65.27 -3.79 7.13
C ASP A 447 -64.25 -4.95 7.11
N CYS A 448 -63.30 -4.85 6.19
CA CYS A 448 -62.21 -5.81 5.96
C CYS A 448 -61.18 -5.92 7.09
N CYS A 449 -61.12 -4.95 8.01
CA CYS A 449 -60.16 -4.92 9.12
C CYS A 449 -60.82 -4.53 10.45
N LYS A 450 -62.08 -4.95 10.67
CA LYS A 450 -62.83 -4.57 11.88
C LYS A 450 -62.18 -5.06 13.18
N ILE A 451 -61.46 -6.16 13.10
CA ILE A 451 -60.65 -6.74 14.17
C ILE A 451 -59.25 -6.93 13.58
N SER A 452 -58.22 -6.66 14.37
CA SER A 452 -56.84 -6.93 13.95
C SER A 452 -55.97 -7.39 15.12
N ILE A 453 -54.87 -8.05 14.80
CA ILE A 453 -53.83 -8.47 15.74
C ILE A 453 -52.46 -8.32 15.08
N ASN A 454 -51.44 -8.01 15.86
CA ASN A 454 -50.06 -8.01 15.36
C ASN A 454 -49.43 -9.37 15.59
N ILE A 455 -48.74 -9.89 14.57
CA ILE A 455 -47.92 -11.10 14.62
C ILE A 455 -46.51 -10.74 14.16
N ASN A 456 -45.50 -11.57 14.45
CA ASN A 456 -44.22 -11.43 13.77
C ASN A 456 -44.23 -12.24 12.46
N VAL A 457 -43.63 -11.69 11.41
CA VAL A 457 -43.45 -12.35 10.11
C VAL A 457 -41.97 -12.23 9.74
N LYS A 458 -41.41 -13.30 9.16
CA LYS A 458 -40.04 -13.31 8.63
C LYS A 458 -40.04 -13.95 7.25
N ASP A 459 -39.29 -13.35 6.33
CA ASP A 459 -38.96 -13.93 5.03
C ASP A 459 -37.76 -14.88 5.19
N CYS A 460 -37.90 -16.11 4.68
CA CYS A 460 -36.86 -17.13 4.63
C CYS A 460 -36.36 -17.35 3.19
N GLY A 461 -36.60 -16.39 2.29
CA GLY A 461 -36.13 -16.30 0.91
C GLY A 461 -36.97 -17.09 -0.10
N SER A 462 -37.43 -18.29 0.28
CA SER A 462 -38.30 -19.15 -0.56
C SER A 462 -39.68 -19.40 0.06
N TYR A 463 -39.92 -18.92 1.28
CA TYR A 463 -41.19 -19.02 2.00
C TYR A 463 -41.20 -18.05 3.18
N PHE A 464 -42.40 -17.82 3.73
CA PHE A 464 -42.60 -16.98 4.89
C PHE A 464 -42.95 -17.84 6.11
N ILE A 465 -42.53 -17.37 7.28
CA ILE A 465 -42.93 -17.91 8.58
C ILE A 465 -43.65 -16.84 9.41
N TYR A 466 -44.58 -17.30 10.24
CA TYR A 466 -45.53 -16.48 10.99
C TYR A 466 -45.53 -16.90 12.46
N LYS A 467 -45.23 -15.97 13.35
CA LYS A 467 -45.26 -16.17 14.81
C LYS A 467 -46.65 -15.84 15.34
N LEU A 468 -47.56 -16.81 15.18
CA LEU A 468 -48.99 -16.59 15.37
C LEU A 468 -49.33 -16.25 16.83
N GLN A 469 -50.17 -15.25 17.00
CA GLN A 469 -50.74 -14.83 18.28
C GLN A 469 -52.18 -15.32 18.40
N LYS A 470 -52.72 -15.39 19.62
CA LYS A 470 -54.10 -15.84 19.85
C LYS A 470 -55.11 -14.79 19.37
N PRO A 471 -55.96 -15.08 18.37
CA PRO A 471 -57.06 -14.21 17.98
C PRO A 471 -58.03 -13.95 19.15
N PRO A 472 -58.67 -12.78 19.23
CA PRO A 472 -59.54 -12.42 20.35
C PRO A 472 -60.90 -13.16 20.39
N SER A 473 -61.19 -14.05 19.43
CA SER A 473 -62.46 -14.78 19.36
C SER A 473 -62.38 -16.01 18.46
N CYS A 474 -63.12 -17.07 18.81
CA CYS A 474 -63.21 -18.35 18.12
C CYS A 474 -63.51 -18.20 16.60
N TYR A 475 -64.32 -17.21 16.21
CA TYR A 475 -64.76 -16.99 14.82
C TYR A 475 -63.68 -16.49 13.85
N LEU A 476 -62.43 -16.34 14.32
CA LEU A 476 -61.30 -15.75 13.62
C LEU A 476 -60.24 -16.83 13.34
N ARG A 477 -59.82 -17.00 12.08
CA ARG A 477 -58.69 -17.87 11.72
C ARG A 477 -57.75 -17.21 10.71
N TYR A 478 -56.49 -17.63 10.77
CA TYR A 478 -55.47 -17.22 9.82
C TYR A 478 -55.65 -17.99 8.50
N CYS A 479 -55.94 -17.26 7.42
CA CYS A 479 -56.01 -17.85 6.09
C CYS A 479 -54.63 -17.92 5.42
N SER A 480 -54.53 -18.80 4.43
CA SER A 480 -53.41 -18.90 3.48
C SER A 480 -53.88 -18.83 2.03
N THR A 481 -52.98 -18.58 1.10
CA THR A 481 -53.15 -18.63 -0.35
C THR A 481 -52.04 -19.51 -0.93
N ASP A 482 -52.27 -20.05 -2.12
CA ASP A 482 -51.21 -20.59 -2.97
C ASP A 482 -50.16 -19.49 -3.27
#